data_AF-A0A9D1Y5D6-F1
#
_entry.id   AF-A0A9D1Y5D6-F1
#
_cell.length_a   1.000
_cell.length_b   1.000
_cell.length_c   1.000
_cell.angle_alpha   90.00
_cell.angle_beta   90.00
_cell.angle_gamma   90.00
#
_symmetry.space_group_name_H-M   'P 1'
#
loop_
_entity.id
_entity.type
_entity.pdbx_description
1 polymer ?
#
loop_
_entity_poly.entity_id
_entity_poly.type
_entity_poly.pdbx_seq_one_letter_code
_entity_poly.pdbx_strand_id
1 'polypeptide(L)' 'TEITYSEPKADGCTIVNIETPIENGFKSATCAIPGYKWENHGYSEIEMEQLRQLVKSVAHLLIKYSREGGIESA' A
#
# COMPACT_ATOMS: atom_id res chain seq x y z
N THR A 1 -2.72 -1.57 12.20
CA THR A 1 -2.12 -1.36 10.88
C THR A 1 -3.10 -0.63 10.03
N GLU A 2 -2.69 0.50 9.47
CA GLU A 2 -3.46 1.29 8.52
C GLU A 2 -2.92 1.05 7.11
N ILE A 3 -3.80 0.99 6.12
CA ILE A 3 -3.45 0.85 4.71
C ILE A 3 -4.20 1.92 3.92
N THR A 4 -3.46 2.81 3.29
CA THR A 4 -4.00 3.85 2.41
C THR A 4 -3.46 3.69 1.00
N TYR A 5 -4.11 4.34 0.04
CA TYR A 5 -3.64 4.36 -1.34
C TYR A 5 -3.84 5.75 -1.95
N SER A 6 -2.95 6.12 -2.86
CA SER A 6 -3.04 7.40 -3.57
C SER A 6 -4.04 7.33 -4.73
N GLU A 7 -4.43 8.50 -5.23
CA GLU A 7 -4.91 8.59 -6.61
C GLU A 7 -3.83 8.12 -7.61
N PRO A 8 -4.19 7.73 -8.83
CA PRO A 8 -3.23 7.37 -9.86
C PRO A 8 -2.32 8.56 -10.16
N LYS A 9 -1.02 8.32 -10.10
CA LYS A 9 -0.01 9.28 -10.54
C LYS A 9 -0.09 9.46 -12.06
N ALA A 10 0.63 10.47 -12.58
CA ALA A 10 0.68 10.76 -14.02
C ALA A 10 1.18 9.58 -14.88
N ASP A 11 1.97 8.67 -14.31
CA ASP A 11 2.44 7.44 -14.94
C ASP A 11 1.45 6.25 -14.81
N GLY A 12 0.28 6.49 -14.23
CA GLY A 12 -0.76 5.50 -13.99
C GLY A 12 -0.51 4.57 -12.80
N CYS A 13 0.55 4.81 -12.01
CA CYS A 13 0.85 4.04 -10.81
C CYS A 13 0.07 4.54 -9.59
N THR A 14 -0.34 3.60 -8.75
CA THR A 14 -0.97 3.86 -7.44
C THR A 14 0.02 3.52 -6.34
N ILE A 15 0.17 4.40 -5.35
CA ILE A 15 1.04 4.15 -4.19
C ILE A 15 0.18 3.64 -3.05
N VAL A 16 0.49 2.45 -2.54
CA VAL A 16 -0.09 1.88 -1.34
C VAL A 16 0.85 2.19 -0.17
N ASN A 17 0.36 2.87 0.86
CA ASN A 17 1.10 3.11 2.10
C ASN A 17 0.55 2.20 3.19
N ILE A 18 1.45 1.60 3.96
CA ILE A 18 1.13 0.68 5.05
C ILE A 18 1.87 1.15 6.28
N GLU A 19 1.15 1.36 7.37
CA GLU A 19 1.71 1.84 8.63
C GLU A 19 1.24 0.98 9.80
N THR A 20 2.17 0.59 10.66
CA THR A 20 1.87 -0.17 11.89
C THR A 20 2.45 0.56 13.09
N PRO A 21 1.61 1.05 14.02
CA PRO A 21 2.10 1.71 15.23
C PRO A 21 2.88 0.72 16.09
N ILE A 22 3.95 1.22 16.72
CA ILE A 22 4.79 0.51 17.69
C ILE A 22 4.99 1.42 18.91
N GLU A 23 5.56 0.90 19.98
CA GLU A 23 5.69 1.60 21.27
C GLU A 23 6.29 3.02 21.15
N ASN A 24 7.24 3.24 20.24
CA ASN A 24 7.93 4.53 20.06
C ASN A 24 7.85 5.09 18.62
N GLY A 25 6.76 4.84 17.89
CA GLY A 25 6.58 5.37 16.54
C GLY A 25 5.75 4.46 15.65
N PHE A 26 6.16 4.29 14.39
CA PHE A 26 5.51 3.39 13.45
C PHE A 26 6.53 2.73 12.53
N LYS A 27 6.24 1.48 12.15
CA LYS A 27 6.83 0.87 10.95
C LYS A 27 6.05 1.39 9.74
N SER A 28 6.71 1.60 8.62
CA SER A 28 6.04 1.96 7.36
C SER A 28 6.59 1.21 6.16
N ALA A 29 5.75 0.99 5.18
CA ALA A 29 6.13 0.45 3.89
C ALA A 29 5.29 1.10 2.80
N THR A 30 5.91 1.33 1.64
CA THR A 30 5.21 1.83 0.46
C THR A 30 5.36 0.86 -0.70
N CYS A 31 4.32 0.73 -1.51
CA CYS A 31 4.32 -0.11 -2.70
C CYS A 31 3.70 0.62 -3.89
N ALA A 32 4.46 0.78 -4.97
CA ALA A 32 3.94 1.29 -6.23
C ALA A 32 3.37 0.14 -7.07
N ILE A 33 2.05 0.10 -7.26
CA ILE A 33 1.35 -0.88 -8.10
C ILE A 33 0.96 -0.26 -9.46
N PRO A 34 0.95 -1.04 -10.56
CA PRO A 34 1.14 -2.49 -10.64
C PRO A 34 2.61 -2.95 -10.66
N GLY A 35 3.58 -2.04 -10.58
CA GLY A 35 5.01 -2.38 -10.67
C GLY A 35 5.59 -3.15 -9.48
N TYR A 36 4.86 -3.25 -8.37
CA TYR A 36 5.27 -3.84 -7.09
C TYR A 36 6.67 -3.38 -6.62
N LYS A 37 6.95 -2.07 -6.75
CA LYS A 37 8.18 -1.48 -6.23
C LYS A 37 7.98 -1.14 -4.76
N TRP A 38 8.77 -1.74 -3.88
CA TRP A 38 8.63 -1.62 -2.44
C TRP A 38 9.71 -0.75 -1.81
N GLU A 39 9.31 0.04 -0.82
CA GLU A 39 10.19 0.66 0.17
C GLU A 39 9.75 0.21 1.56
N ASN A 40 10.70 -0.12 2.43
CA ASN A 40 10.43 -0.67 3.77
C ASN A 40 11.21 0.10 4.84
N HIS A 41 10.49 0.54 5.86
CA HIS A 41 11.02 1.25 7.02
C HIS A 41 10.55 0.54 8.30
N GLY A 42 11.27 -0.53 8.69
CA GLY A 42 11.14 -1.16 10.00
C GLY A 42 10.35 -2.48 10.03
N TYR A 43 9.82 -2.97 8.91
CA TYR A 43 9.29 -4.33 8.83
C TYR A 43 10.41 -5.35 8.61
N SER A 44 10.26 -6.51 9.25
CA SER A 44 11.09 -7.69 9.04
C SER A 44 10.80 -8.33 7.68
N GLU A 45 11.67 -9.20 7.17
CA GLU A 45 11.41 -9.89 5.88
C GLU A 45 10.13 -10.73 5.90
N ILE A 46 9.85 -11.40 7.03
CA ILE A 46 8.62 -12.18 7.22
C ILE A 46 7.37 -11.28 7.17
N GLU A 47 7.43 -10.13 7.85
CA GLU A 47 6.34 -9.14 7.83
C GLU A 47 6.15 -8.60 6.39
N MET A 48 7.24 -8.28 5.69
CA MET A 48 7.19 -7.82 4.30
C MET A 48 6.61 -8.87 3.35
N GLU A 49 6.88 -10.15 3.55
CA GLU A 49 6.28 -11.21 2.73
C GLU A 49 4.76 -11.25 2.91
N GLN A 50 4.27 -11.12 4.14
CA GLN A 50 2.84 -11.04 4.42
C GLN A 50 2.21 -9.81 3.75
N LEU A 51 2.85 -8.64 3.85
CA LEU A 51 2.37 -7.41 3.20
C LEU A 51 2.38 -7.53 1.67
N ARG A 52 3.40 -8.17 1.08
CA ARG A 52 3.46 -8.43 -0.36
C ARG A 52 2.32 -9.31 -0.83
N GLN A 53 1.99 -10.38 -0.10
CA GLN A 53 0.86 -11.24 -0.44
C GLN A 53 -0.47 -10.49 -0.32
N LEU A 54 -0.63 -9.70 0.74
CA LEU A 54 -1.82 -8.88 0.94
C LEU A 54 -2.02 -7.88 -0.21
N VAL A 55 -1.01 -7.06 -0.50
CA VAL A 55 -1.12 -6.06 -1.59
C VAL A 55 -1.35 -6.75 -2.92
N LYS A 56 -0.71 -7.89 -3.20
CA LYS A 56 -0.93 -8.65 -4.44
C LYS A 56 -2.36 -9.16 -4.56
N SER A 57 -2.99 -9.60 -3.48
CA SER A 57 -4.37 -10.12 -3.52
C SER A 57 -5.40 -9.00 -3.76
N VAL A 58 -5.14 -7.78 -3.28
CA VAL A 58 -6.06 -6.64 -3.42
C VAL A 58 -5.67 -5.61 -4.50
N ALA A 59 -4.50 -5.75 -5.14
CA ALA A 59 -3.96 -4.74 -6.07
C ALA A 59 -4.93 -4.37 -7.20
N HIS A 60 -5.63 -5.35 -7.76
CA HIS A 60 -6.62 -5.12 -8.81
C HIS A 60 -7.77 -4.20 -8.35
N LEU A 61 -8.21 -4.33 -7.10
CA LEU A 61 -9.23 -3.47 -6.49
C LEU A 61 -8.67 -2.08 -6.22
N LEU A 62 -7.47 -1.98 -5.64
CA LEU A 62 -6.84 -0.69 -5.34
C LEU A 62 -6.60 0.14 -6.61
N ILE A 63 -6.15 -0.50 -7.69
CA ILE A 63 -5.98 0.18 -8.99
C ILE A 63 -7.34 0.65 -9.52
N LYS A 64 -8.36 -0.21 -9.48
CA LYS A 64 -9.71 0.15 -9.91
C LYS A 64 -10.24 1.36 -9.13
N TYR A 65 -10.26 1.28 -7.79
CA TYR A 65 -10.80 2.33 -6.95
C TYR A 65 -9.99 3.62 -7.01
N SER A 66 -8.66 3.55 -7.14
CA SER A 66 -7.86 4.77 -7.33
C SER A 66 -8.31 5.55 -8.56
N ARG A 67 -8.67 4.88 -9.67
CA ARG A 67 -9.13 5.54 -10.90
C ARG A 67 -10.55 6.08 -10.83
N GLU A 68 -11.39 5.47 -9.98
CA GLU A 68 -12.80 5.85 -9.82
C GLU A 68 -13.00 7.00 -8.81
N GLY A 69 -11.92 7.59 -8.28
CA GLY A 69 -11.98 8.68 -7.29
C GLY A 69 -12.04 8.19 -5.83
N GLY A 70 -11.66 6.94 -5.59
CA GLY A 70 -11.80 6.27 -4.29
C GLY A 70 -13.18 5.65 -4.11
N ILE A 71 -13.31 4.78 -3.11
CA ILE A 71 -14.62 4.53 -2.48
C ILE A 71 -15.01 5.86 -1.83
N GLU A 72 -16.13 6.45 -2.23
CA GLU A 72 -16.80 7.45 -1.39
C GLU A 72 -16.90 6.84 0.02
N SER A 73 -16.12 7.40 0.95
CA SER A 73 -16.21 7.06 2.36
C SER A 73 -17.64 7.36 2.79
N ALA A 74 -18.44 6.32 3.04
CA ALA A 74 -19.68 6.43 3.79
C ALA A 74 -19.38 6.74 5.26
#